data_AF-A0A1V6EX94-F1
#
_entry.id   AF-A0A1V6EX94-F1
#
_cell.length_a   1.000
_cell.length_b   1.000
_cell.length_c   1.000
_cell.angle_alpha   90.00
_cell.angle_beta   90.00
_cell.angle_gamma   90.00
#
_symmetry.space_group_name_H-M   'P 1'
#
loop_
_entity.id
_entity.type
_entity.pdbx_description
1 polymer ?
#
loop_
_entity_poly.entity_id
_entity_poly.type
_entity_poly.pdbx_seq_one_letter_code
_entity_poly.pdbx_strand_id
1 'polypeptide(L)'
;MIRNPMHAGTFYPRFEQQIKRQIEGWISKAETPISSERALGVILPHAGYMYSGECATLGIHSISHENIDSFIILHPSHQANYFDFSVSPYQEYVNPLGNLALNMELYNKIAPEADQNIPLILHQEEHSMEIQLPILNYFFPQAKILPIMIGNQIPAVSKRLAEVLYETIYTSTERIVILCSSDLSHYHRARTAEEMDGILVKNVTALDPEHLWQDILHSNCEACGIGGILALLYYAQHYSNAKMKVVQYTHSGKVSGNDSQVVGYLSAKLYI
;
A
#
# COMPACT_ATOMS: atom_id res chain seq x y z
N MET A 1 9.75 -17.26 -12.40
CA MET A 1 8.45 -17.85 -11.99
C MET A 1 7.38 -16.78 -12.16
N ILE A 2 6.16 -17.12 -12.56
CA ILE A 2 5.09 -16.14 -12.81
C ILE A 2 4.01 -16.28 -11.73
N ARG A 3 3.56 -15.15 -11.14
CA ARG A 3 2.40 -15.10 -10.25
C ARG A 3 1.16 -14.72 -11.06
N ASN A 4 0.22 -15.66 -11.19
CA ASN A 4 -1.08 -15.40 -11.81
C ASN A 4 -2.02 -14.71 -10.82
N PRO A 5 -2.98 -13.89 -11.29
CA PRO A 5 -3.95 -13.26 -10.40
C PRO A 5 -4.92 -14.31 -9.85
N MET A 6 -5.13 -14.31 -8.53
CA MET A 6 -6.12 -15.19 -7.87
C MET A 6 -7.44 -14.48 -7.55
N HIS A 7 -7.43 -13.14 -7.52
CA HIS A 7 -8.53 -12.31 -7.04
C HIS A 7 -9.21 -11.49 -8.16
N ALA A 8 -8.80 -11.70 -9.41
CA ALA A 8 -9.45 -11.14 -10.59
C ALA A 8 -10.86 -11.72 -10.78
N GLY A 9 -11.86 -10.84 -10.81
CA GLY A 9 -13.27 -11.17 -10.89
C GLY A 9 -13.96 -11.35 -9.53
N THR A 10 -13.24 -11.22 -8.42
CA THR A 10 -13.82 -11.20 -7.05
C THR A 10 -13.57 -9.85 -6.38
N PHE A 11 -12.31 -9.42 -6.27
CA PHE A 11 -11.95 -8.13 -5.66
C PHE A 11 -11.94 -6.99 -6.67
N TYR A 12 -11.60 -7.27 -7.93
CA TYR A 12 -11.56 -6.28 -9.02
C TYR A 12 -12.01 -6.93 -10.33
N PRO A 13 -12.42 -6.18 -11.36
CA PRO A 13 -12.86 -6.77 -12.63
C PRO A 13 -11.77 -7.61 -13.30
N ARG A 14 -12.15 -8.69 -13.98
CA ARG A 14 -11.20 -9.56 -14.70
C ARG A 14 -10.85 -9.08 -16.12
N PHE A 15 -11.53 -8.05 -16.62
CA PHE A 15 -11.36 -7.57 -17.99
C PHE A 15 -10.77 -6.17 -18.02
N GLU A 16 -9.74 -6.01 -18.86
CA GLU A 16 -8.97 -4.77 -19.03
C GLU A 16 -9.85 -3.52 -19.18
N GLN A 17 -10.81 -3.56 -20.10
CA GLN A 17 -11.69 -2.42 -20.39
C GLN A 17 -12.61 -2.03 -19.23
N GLN A 18 -12.92 -2.96 -18.31
CA GLN A 18 -13.72 -2.61 -17.14
C GLN A 18 -12.86 -1.85 -16.12
N ILE A 19 -11.62 -2.31 -15.90
CA ILE A 19 -10.67 -1.64 -15.01
C ILE A 19 -10.37 -0.23 -15.51
N LYS A 20 -9.99 -0.08 -16.80
CA LYS A 20 -9.69 1.23 -17.40
C LYS A 20 -10.85 2.21 -17.23
N ARG A 21 -12.08 1.79 -17.55
CA ARG A 21 -13.27 2.63 -17.40
C ARG A 21 -13.55 3.04 -15.95
N GLN A 22 -13.30 2.16 -14.99
CA GLN A 22 -13.43 2.50 -13.57
C GLN A 22 -12.40 3.56 -13.16
N ILE A 23 -11.12 3.33 -13.50
CA ILE A 23 -10.04 4.28 -13.20
C ILE A 23 -10.31 5.65 -13.83
N GLU A 24 -10.64 5.69 -15.13
CA GLU A 24 -10.98 6.91 -15.86
C GLU A 24 -12.18 7.64 -15.23
N GLY A 25 -13.20 6.89 -14.79
CA GLY A 25 -14.35 7.44 -14.08
C GLY A 25 -13.96 8.10 -12.77
N TRP A 26 -13.15 7.43 -11.95
CA TRP A 26 -12.69 7.94 -10.65
C TRP A 26 -11.80 9.18 -10.78
N ILE A 27 -10.93 9.24 -11.78
CA ILE A 27 -10.04 10.41 -11.97
C ILE A 27 -10.68 11.55 -12.75
N SER A 28 -11.86 11.36 -13.36
CA SER A 28 -12.51 12.37 -14.22
C SER A 28 -12.76 13.72 -13.53
N LYS A 29 -12.88 13.73 -12.20
CA LYS A 29 -13.06 14.94 -11.37
C LYS A 29 -11.92 15.16 -10.38
N ALA A 30 -10.86 14.37 -10.47
CA ALA A 30 -9.72 14.51 -9.58
C ALA A 30 -8.96 15.81 -9.85
N GLU A 31 -8.40 16.38 -8.80
CA GLU A 31 -7.48 17.51 -8.95
C GLU A 31 -6.22 17.07 -9.70
N THR A 32 -5.66 17.98 -10.51
CA THR A 32 -4.40 17.71 -11.19
C THR A 32 -3.26 17.58 -10.16
N PRO A 33 -2.42 16.54 -10.25
CA PRO A 33 -1.29 16.36 -9.34
C PRO A 33 -0.33 17.55 -9.33
N ILE A 34 0.14 17.94 -8.14
CA ILE A 34 1.08 19.04 -7.96
C ILE A 34 2.49 18.55 -8.28
N SER A 35 3.09 19.08 -9.35
CA SER A 35 4.37 18.60 -9.86
C SER A 35 5.59 18.96 -9.02
N SER A 36 5.46 19.89 -8.06
CA SER A 36 6.58 20.34 -7.21
C SER A 36 6.84 19.45 -6.00
N GLU A 37 5.98 18.47 -5.74
CA GLU A 37 6.11 17.53 -4.62
C GLU A 37 6.75 16.23 -5.12
N ARG A 38 7.82 15.77 -4.48
CA ARG A 38 8.47 14.48 -4.81
C ARG A 38 8.02 13.40 -3.84
N ALA A 39 7.29 12.40 -4.31
CA ALA A 39 6.70 11.35 -3.49
C ALA A 39 7.75 10.36 -2.94
N LEU A 40 7.81 10.17 -1.63
CA LEU A 40 8.59 9.11 -1.03
C LEU A 40 7.77 7.82 -0.89
N GLY A 41 6.47 7.95 -0.66
CA GLY A 41 5.58 6.81 -0.59
C GLY A 41 4.10 7.18 -0.58
N VAL A 42 3.25 6.16 -0.67
CA VAL A 42 1.80 6.28 -0.60
C VAL A 42 1.23 5.19 0.28
N ILE A 43 0.14 5.49 0.99
CA ILE A 43 -0.69 4.52 1.70
C ILE A 43 -1.97 4.35 0.89
N LEU A 44 -2.39 3.11 0.62
CA LEU A 44 -3.56 2.80 -0.19
C LEU A 44 -4.37 1.65 0.42
N PRO A 45 -5.72 1.66 0.30
CA PRO A 45 -6.56 0.56 0.73
C PRO A 45 -6.50 -0.62 -0.24
N HIS A 46 -6.88 -1.81 0.23
CA HIS A 46 -6.91 -3.05 -0.55
C HIS A 46 -8.21 -3.85 -0.41
N ALA A 47 -9.31 -3.25 0.03
CA ALA A 47 -10.62 -3.87 -0.18
C ALA A 47 -10.97 -4.00 -1.68
N GLY A 48 -12.08 -4.67 -1.98
CA GLY A 48 -12.57 -4.78 -3.35
C GLY A 48 -12.83 -3.41 -4.00
N TYR A 49 -12.55 -3.29 -5.30
CA TYR A 49 -12.64 -2.04 -6.08
C TYR A 49 -13.99 -1.37 -6.01
N MET A 50 -15.06 -2.14 -5.80
CA MET A 50 -16.39 -1.61 -5.55
C MET A 50 -16.43 -0.62 -4.38
N TYR A 51 -15.61 -0.82 -3.34
CA TYR A 51 -15.62 -0.02 -2.11
C TYR A 51 -14.44 0.94 -2.02
N SER A 52 -13.22 0.46 -2.28
CA SER A 52 -11.99 1.20 -2.02
C SER A 52 -11.24 1.63 -3.28
N GLY A 53 -11.67 1.18 -4.46
CA GLY A 53 -10.95 1.37 -5.72
C GLY A 53 -10.75 2.83 -6.10
N GLU A 54 -11.75 3.69 -5.86
CA GLU A 54 -11.64 5.14 -6.06
C GLU A 54 -10.57 5.74 -5.14
N CYS A 55 -10.60 5.40 -3.84
CA CYS A 55 -9.64 5.89 -2.87
C CYS A 55 -8.20 5.48 -3.22
N ALA A 56 -7.98 4.21 -3.58
CA ALA A 56 -6.67 3.73 -4.04
C ALA A 56 -6.22 4.43 -5.33
N THR A 57 -7.13 4.61 -6.28
CA THR A 57 -6.85 5.26 -7.57
C THR A 57 -6.46 6.72 -7.39
N LEU A 58 -7.16 7.48 -6.54
CA LEU A 58 -6.82 8.88 -6.27
C LEU A 58 -5.44 9.01 -5.60
N GLY A 59 -5.09 8.08 -4.71
CA GLY A 59 -3.75 8.01 -4.11
C GLY A 59 -2.64 7.84 -5.14
N ILE A 60 -2.78 6.87 -6.04
CA ILE A 60 -1.80 6.66 -7.14
C ILE A 60 -1.82 7.82 -8.14
N HIS A 61 -3.00 8.35 -8.47
CA HIS A 61 -3.12 9.50 -9.36
C HIS A 61 -2.34 10.71 -8.82
N SER A 62 -2.32 10.92 -7.49
CA SER A 62 -1.61 12.04 -6.84
C SER A 62 -0.09 12.07 -7.05
N ILE A 63 0.49 10.99 -7.59
CA ILE A 63 1.92 10.85 -7.94
C ILE A 63 2.13 10.54 -9.43
N SER A 64 1.06 10.53 -10.24
CA SER A 64 1.11 10.12 -11.66
C SER A 64 1.87 11.07 -12.58
N HIS A 65 2.26 12.26 -12.10
CA HIS A 65 3.13 13.19 -12.83
C HIS A 65 4.61 12.81 -12.77
N GLU A 66 5.00 11.88 -11.89
CA GLU A 66 6.39 11.48 -11.72
C GLU A 66 6.79 10.32 -12.63
N ASN A 67 8.06 10.29 -13.04
CA ASN A 67 8.64 9.12 -13.70
C ASN A 67 9.16 8.15 -12.64
N ILE A 68 8.38 7.12 -12.31
CA ILE A 68 8.73 6.12 -11.29
C ILE A 68 9.20 4.85 -11.99
N ASP A 69 10.42 4.41 -11.67
CA ASP A 69 11.02 3.20 -12.23
C ASP A 69 10.54 1.94 -11.48
N SER A 70 10.32 2.07 -10.16
CA SER A 70 10.01 0.93 -9.30
C SER A 70 9.11 1.26 -8.11
N PHE A 71 8.23 0.33 -7.75
CA PHE A 71 7.48 0.37 -6.50
C PHE A 71 7.95 -0.72 -5.54
N ILE A 72 8.20 -0.37 -4.28
CA ILE A 72 8.30 -1.35 -3.19
C ILE A 72 6.94 -1.43 -2.52
N ILE A 73 6.27 -2.58 -2.61
CA ILE A 73 4.90 -2.75 -2.11
C ILE A 73 4.95 -3.46 -0.76
N LEU A 74 4.75 -2.71 0.32
CA LEU A 74 4.62 -3.23 1.67
C LEU A 74 3.17 -3.65 1.90
N HIS A 75 2.94 -4.92 2.18
CA HIS A 75 1.59 -5.44 2.36
C HIS A 75 1.54 -6.45 3.51
N PRO A 76 0.40 -6.55 4.24
CA PRO A 76 0.27 -7.53 5.30
C PRO A 76 0.15 -8.95 4.75
N SER A 77 0.44 -9.91 5.62
CA SER A 77 0.00 -11.30 5.48
C SER A 77 -1.27 -11.51 6.30
N HIS A 78 -2.38 -11.83 5.64
CA HIS A 78 -3.65 -12.16 6.30
C HIS A 78 -3.73 -13.61 6.77
N GLN A 79 -2.83 -14.47 6.30
CA GLN A 79 -2.88 -15.91 6.56
C GLN A 79 -1.92 -16.36 7.66
N ALA A 80 -0.83 -15.64 7.88
CA ALA A 80 0.24 -16.03 8.81
C ALA A 80 1.05 -14.84 9.33
N ASN A 81 1.45 -14.87 10.60
CA ASN A 81 2.22 -13.80 11.26
C ASN A 81 3.48 -14.28 12.00
N TYR A 82 3.92 -15.52 11.76
CA TYR A 82 5.04 -16.15 12.47
C TYR A 82 6.44 -15.74 11.95
N PHE A 83 6.50 -14.81 11.00
CA PHE A 83 7.73 -14.33 10.36
C PHE A 83 7.71 -12.80 10.31
N ASP A 84 8.88 -12.18 10.24
CA ASP A 84 8.97 -10.72 10.18
C ASP A 84 8.45 -10.16 8.85
N PHE A 85 9.21 -10.36 7.78
CA PHE A 85 8.80 -10.05 6.42
C PHE A 85 9.47 -11.00 5.42
N SER A 86 8.86 -11.15 4.25
CA SER A 86 9.29 -12.08 3.20
C SER A 86 9.13 -11.46 1.82
N VAL A 87 10.00 -11.86 0.89
CA VAL A 87 9.93 -11.52 -0.52
C VAL A 87 9.82 -12.79 -1.34
N SER A 88 8.90 -12.83 -2.30
CA SER A 88 8.70 -14.00 -3.16
C SER A 88 9.64 -14.01 -4.36
N PRO A 89 10.07 -15.19 -4.86
CA PRO A 89 10.94 -15.30 -6.05
C PRO A 89 10.18 -15.19 -7.40
N TYR A 90 8.93 -14.69 -7.40
CA TYR A 90 8.18 -14.44 -8.63
C TYR A 90 8.85 -13.31 -9.43
N GLN A 91 9.08 -13.54 -10.73
CA GLN A 91 9.75 -12.61 -11.64
C GLN A 91 8.74 -11.73 -12.39
N GLU A 92 7.50 -12.19 -12.51
CA GLU A 92 6.42 -11.46 -13.17
C GLU A 92 5.12 -11.63 -12.39
N TYR A 93 4.35 -10.56 -12.35
CA TYR A 93 3.05 -10.47 -11.68
C TYR A 93 1.99 -10.11 -12.72
N VAL A 94 1.19 -11.10 -13.09
CA VAL A 94 0.17 -10.96 -14.13
C VAL A 94 -1.05 -10.26 -13.54
N ASN A 95 -1.56 -9.26 -14.26
CA ASN A 95 -2.84 -8.62 -13.96
C ASN A 95 -3.62 -8.34 -15.27
N PRO A 96 -4.91 -7.99 -15.21
CA PRO A 96 -5.71 -7.82 -16.43
C PRO A 96 -5.29 -6.68 -17.35
N LEU A 97 -4.38 -5.77 -16.94
CA LEU A 97 -3.82 -4.72 -17.79
C LEU A 97 -2.45 -5.08 -18.39
N GLY A 98 -1.88 -6.24 -18.05
CA GLY A 98 -0.54 -6.66 -18.46
C GLY A 98 0.29 -7.21 -17.29
N ASN A 99 1.59 -7.42 -17.50
CA ASN A 99 2.48 -7.97 -16.48
C ASN A 99 3.36 -6.85 -15.90
N LEU A 100 3.56 -6.88 -14.58
CA LEU A 100 4.58 -6.08 -13.91
C LEU A 100 5.78 -6.99 -13.56
N ALA A 101 6.98 -6.55 -13.92
CA ALA A 101 8.20 -7.31 -13.64
C ALA A 101 8.69 -7.09 -12.20
N LEU A 102 9.29 -8.12 -11.60
CA LEU A 102 10.02 -7.98 -10.36
C LEU A 102 11.27 -7.13 -10.59
N ASN A 103 11.54 -6.19 -9.68
CA ASN A 103 12.84 -5.55 -9.65
C ASN A 103 13.88 -6.48 -9.03
N MET A 104 14.67 -7.13 -9.89
CA MET A 104 15.72 -8.06 -9.46
C MET A 104 16.86 -7.39 -8.67
N GLU A 105 17.15 -6.10 -8.92
CA GLU A 105 18.18 -5.40 -8.16
C GLU A 105 17.72 -5.17 -6.71
N LEU A 106 16.49 -4.66 -6.54
CA LEU A 106 15.90 -4.46 -5.21
C LEU A 106 15.72 -5.80 -4.49
N TYR A 107 15.26 -6.84 -5.20
CA TYR A 107 15.14 -8.18 -4.66
C TYR A 107 16.47 -8.69 -4.10
N ASN A 108 17.56 -8.60 -4.88
CA ASN A 108 18.87 -9.10 -4.44
C ASN A 108 19.43 -8.32 -3.23
N LYS A 109 19.08 -7.05 -3.08
CA LYS A 109 19.46 -6.23 -1.92
C LYS A 109 18.65 -6.57 -0.67
N ILE A 110 17.34 -6.84 -0.81
CA ILE A 110 16.41 -6.98 0.32
C ILE A 110 16.20 -8.44 0.74
N ALA A 111 16.26 -9.40 -0.18
CA ALA A 111 16.05 -10.82 0.11
C ALA A 111 16.96 -11.37 1.23
N PRO A 112 18.26 -11.00 1.33
CA PRO A 112 19.11 -11.45 2.44
C PRO A 112 18.63 -11.04 3.84
N GLU A 113 17.85 -9.97 3.95
CA GLU A 113 17.30 -9.44 5.21
C GLU A 113 15.90 -10.02 5.54
N ALA A 114 15.29 -10.71 4.58
CA ALA A 114 13.93 -11.25 4.64
C ALA A 114 13.91 -12.74 4.99
N ASP A 115 12.80 -13.22 5.54
CA ASP A 115 12.58 -14.65 5.75
C ASP A 115 12.34 -15.35 4.39
N GLN A 116 13.22 -16.29 4.09
CA GLN A 116 13.23 -17.06 2.84
C GLN A 116 12.48 -18.39 2.97
N ASN A 117 12.09 -18.82 4.17
CA ASN A 117 11.46 -20.12 4.42
C ASN A 117 9.92 -20.04 4.43
N ILE A 118 9.36 -18.97 3.86
CA ILE A 118 7.92 -18.77 3.81
C ILE A 118 7.31 -19.57 2.67
N PRO A 119 6.33 -20.45 2.94
CA PRO A 119 5.65 -21.22 1.91
C PRO A 119 5.10 -20.30 0.82
N LEU A 120 5.43 -20.61 -0.44
CA LEU A 120 5.04 -19.80 -1.59
C LEU A 120 3.52 -19.61 -1.71
N ILE A 121 2.73 -20.57 -1.23
CA ILE A 121 1.27 -20.49 -1.23
C ILE A 121 0.75 -19.26 -0.47
N LEU A 122 1.43 -18.83 0.60
CA LEU A 122 1.05 -17.63 1.36
C LEU A 122 1.16 -16.38 0.47
N HIS A 123 2.25 -16.25 -0.28
CA HIS A 123 2.43 -15.17 -1.27
C HIS A 123 1.44 -15.27 -2.44
N GLN A 124 1.04 -16.48 -2.82
CA GLN A 124 0.12 -16.71 -3.93
C GLN A 124 -1.31 -16.31 -3.58
N GLU A 125 -1.79 -16.69 -2.39
CA GLU A 125 -3.15 -16.45 -1.94
C GLU A 125 -3.36 -15.04 -1.36
N GLU A 126 -2.30 -14.35 -0.93
CA GLU A 126 -2.39 -13.00 -0.38
C GLU A 126 -2.93 -11.97 -1.39
N HIS A 127 -3.96 -11.23 -1.00
CA HIS A 127 -4.70 -10.33 -1.87
C HIS A 127 -4.24 -8.87 -1.76
N SER A 128 -3.73 -8.46 -0.60
CA SER A 128 -3.43 -7.07 -0.28
C SER A 128 -2.42 -6.42 -1.23
N MET A 129 -1.47 -7.17 -1.77
CA MET A 129 -0.59 -6.70 -2.84
C MET A 129 -1.24 -6.77 -4.22
N GLU A 130 -1.92 -7.87 -4.54
CA GLU A 130 -2.48 -8.12 -5.88
C GLU A 130 -3.46 -7.02 -6.30
N ILE A 131 -4.30 -6.56 -5.37
CA ILE A 131 -5.34 -5.56 -5.62
C ILE A 131 -4.76 -4.20 -6.05
N GLN A 132 -3.51 -3.91 -5.70
CA GLN A 132 -2.81 -2.70 -6.12
C GLN A 132 -2.34 -2.76 -7.58
N LEU A 133 -2.08 -3.97 -8.10
CA LEU A 133 -1.36 -4.16 -9.36
C LEU A 133 -2.07 -3.56 -10.58
N PRO A 134 -3.40 -3.72 -10.78
CA PRO A 134 -4.05 -3.12 -11.94
C PRO A 134 -4.00 -1.59 -11.93
N ILE A 135 -4.20 -0.95 -10.78
CA ILE A 135 -4.10 0.52 -10.66
C ILE A 135 -2.66 0.96 -10.95
N LEU A 136 -1.66 0.31 -10.34
CA LEU A 136 -0.25 0.60 -10.62
C LEU A 136 0.09 0.47 -12.10
N ASN A 137 -0.32 -0.64 -12.73
CA ASN A 137 -0.03 -0.92 -14.13
C ASN A 137 -0.71 0.07 -15.09
N TYR A 138 -1.86 0.64 -14.71
CA TYR A 138 -2.52 1.68 -15.49
C TYR A 138 -1.68 2.96 -15.57
N PHE A 139 -1.18 3.45 -14.43
CA PHE A 139 -0.44 4.71 -14.36
C PHE A 139 1.05 4.56 -14.70
N PHE A 140 1.64 3.42 -14.36
CA PHE A 140 3.07 3.16 -14.48
C PHE A 140 3.33 1.81 -15.17
N PRO A 141 2.92 1.63 -16.44
CA PRO A 141 2.99 0.32 -17.13
C PRO A 141 4.42 -0.19 -17.37
N GLN A 142 5.43 0.66 -17.17
CA GLN A 142 6.85 0.29 -17.30
C GLN A 142 7.56 0.12 -15.95
N ALA A 143 6.88 0.45 -14.85
CA ALA A 143 7.49 0.33 -13.53
C ALA A 143 7.65 -1.15 -13.16
N LYS A 144 8.75 -1.45 -12.47
CA LYS A 144 8.95 -2.75 -11.82
C LYS A 144 8.37 -2.70 -10.42
N ILE A 145 8.22 -3.86 -9.79
CA ILE A 145 7.75 -3.95 -8.40
C ILE A 145 8.64 -4.84 -7.55
N LEU A 146 8.64 -4.60 -6.24
CA LEU A 146 9.13 -5.53 -5.23
C LEU A 146 8.08 -5.64 -4.11
N PRO A 147 7.23 -6.68 -4.15
CA PRO A 147 6.36 -7.02 -3.04
C PRO A 147 7.14 -7.49 -1.82
N ILE A 148 6.85 -6.91 -0.66
CA ILE A 148 7.35 -7.32 0.64
C ILE A 148 6.14 -7.62 1.53
N MET A 149 5.94 -8.90 1.80
CA MET A 149 4.87 -9.37 2.68
C MET A 149 5.34 -9.27 4.14
N ILE A 150 4.58 -8.60 5.00
CA ILE A 150 4.90 -8.42 6.42
C ILE A 150 4.00 -9.33 7.25
N GLY A 151 4.59 -10.25 8.01
CA GLY A 151 3.88 -11.13 8.92
C GLY A 151 3.74 -10.50 10.31
N ASN A 152 4.88 -10.19 10.93
CA ASN A 152 4.96 -9.63 12.27
C ASN A 152 5.02 -8.10 12.21
N GLN A 153 3.89 -7.47 12.53
CA GLN A 153 3.67 -6.02 12.30
C GLN A 153 4.03 -5.15 13.51
N ILE A 154 5.14 -5.46 14.20
CA ILE A 154 5.60 -4.70 15.38
C ILE A 154 6.64 -3.62 15.01
N PRO A 155 6.81 -2.56 15.83
CA PRO A 155 7.74 -1.46 15.54
C PRO A 155 9.18 -1.90 15.31
N ALA A 156 9.66 -2.92 16.02
CA ALA A 156 11.03 -3.41 15.84
C ALA A 156 11.28 -3.94 14.40
N VAL A 157 10.29 -4.65 13.84
CA VAL A 157 10.34 -5.16 12.46
C VAL A 157 10.20 -4.02 11.47
N SER A 158 9.22 -3.14 11.67
CA SER A 158 8.99 -1.97 10.82
C SER A 158 10.19 -1.02 10.76
N LYS A 159 10.85 -0.78 11.90
CA LYS A 159 12.06 0.04 11.98
C LYS A 159 13.23 -0.60 11.26
N ARG A 160 13.46 -1.90 11.47
CA ARG A 160 14.49 -2.66 10.73
C ARG A 160 14.25 -2.59 9.21
N LEU A 161 13.00 -2.79 8.79
CA LEU A 161 12.63 -2.70 7.38
C LEU A 161 12.85 -1.28 6.84
N ALA A 162 12.48 -0.23 7.58
CA ALA A 162 12.69 1.15 7.18
C ALA A 162 14.17 1.48 6.90
N GLU A 163 15.09 1.01 7.74
CA GLU A 163 16.54 1.19 7.52
C GLU A 163 17.00 0.48 6.24
N VAL A 164 16.58 -0.77 6.03
CA VAL A 164 16.90 -1.53 4.82
C VAL A 164 16.37 -0.82 3.56
N LEU A 165 15.15 -0.30 3.62
CA LEU A 165 14.53 0.46 2.53
C LEU A 165 15.29 1.76 2.26
N TYR A 166 15.68 2.50 3.29
CA TYR A 166 16.45 3.73 3.16
C TYR A 166 17.79 3.47 2.48
N GLU A 167 18.59 2.54 2.96
CA GLU A 167 19.89 2.21 2.36
C GLU A 167 19.75 1.71 0.90
N THR A 168 18.73 0.89 0.64
CA THR A 168 18.45 0.36 -0.70
C THR A 168 18.07 1.48 -1.68
N ILE A 169 17.20 2.41 -1.27
CA ILE A 169 16.71 3.49 -2.11
C ILE A 169 17.77 4.59 -2.27
N TYR A 170 18.47 4.95 -1.19
CA TYR A 170 19.49 6.00 -1.18
C TYR A 170 20.67 5.68 -2.10
N THR A 171 21.04 4.40 -2.22
CA THR A 171 22.13 3.94 -3.10
C THR A 171 21.68 3.59 -4.51
N SER A 172 20.39 3.68 -4.83
CA SER A 172 19.85 3.37 -6.14
C SER A 172 19.90 4.57 -7.08
N THR A 173 20.11 4.32 -8.37
CA THR A 173 19.91 5.31 -9.43
C THR A 173 18.47 5.35 -9.95
N GLU A 174 17.66 4.34 -9.63
CA GLU A 174 16.25 4.26 -10.02
C GLU A 174 15.37 5.15 -9.13
N ARG A 175 14.31 5.71 -9.71
CA ARG A 175 13.25 6.39 -8.97
C ARG A 175 12.31 5.37 -8.34
N ILE A 176 12.49 5.16 -7.03
CA ILE A 176 11.70 4.19 -6.25
C ILE A 176 10.68 4.91 -5.37
N VAL A 177 9.47 4.37 -5.27
CA VAL A 177 8.41 4.83 -4.35
C VAL A 177 7.90 3.66 -3.52
N ILE A 178 7.66 3.89 -2.22
CA ILE A 178 7.09 2.88 -1.31
C ILE A 178 5.56 2.95 -1.37
N LEU A 179 4.89 1.81 -1.55
CA LEU A 179 3.44 1.69 -1.45
C LEU A 179 3.10 0.84 -0.24
N CYS A 180 2.36 1.38 0.71
CA CYS A 180 1.84 0.67 1.87
C CYS A 180 0.37 0.29 1.63
N SER A 181 0.09 -1.00 1.61
CA SER A 181 -1.25 -1.53 1.39
C SER A 181 -1.95 -1.77 2.73
N SER A 182 -2.98 -1.00 3.06
CA SER A 182 -3.74 -1.14 4.31
C SER A 182 -5.16 -0.59 4.21
N ASP A 183 -6.14 -1.39 4.61
CA ASP A 183 -7.43 -0.91 5.11
C ASP A 183 -7.30 -0.49 6.60
N LEU A 184 -8.25 0.30 7.11
CA LEU A 184 -8.22 0.86 8.48
C LEU A 184 -9.11 0.07 9.45
N SER A 185 -10.06 0.71 10.13
CA SER A 185 -11.00 0.03 11.04
C SER A 185 -11.88 -1.01 10.32
N HIS A 186 -12.24 -2.10 11.02
CA HIS A 186 -12.99 -3.22 10.44
C HIS A 186 -14.29 -3.54 11.18
N TYR A 187 -15.41 -3.51 10.45
CA TYR A 187 -16.74 -3.98 10.89
C TYR A 187 -17.34 -3.21 12.08
N HIS A 188 -16.91 -1.95 12.27
CA HIS A 188 -17.53 -1.01 13.21
C HIS A 188 -18.69 -0.25 12.56
N ARG A 189 -19.56 0.36 13.38
CA ARG A 189 -20.50 1.36 12.87
C ARG A 189 -19.74 2.55 12.31
N ALA A 190 -20.28 3.19 11.26
CA ALA A 190 -19.62 4.28 10.54
C ALA A 190 -19.03 5.35 11.46
N ARG A 191 -19.79 5.86 12.43
CA ARG A 191 -19.30 6.87 13.37
C ARG A 191 -18.05 6.41 14.17
N THR A 192 -18.05 5.18 14.66
CA THR A 192 -16.92 4.64 15.43
C THR A 192 -15.71 4.40 14.52
N ALA A 193 -15.95 3.91 13.30
CA ALA A 193 -14.90 3.79 12.29
C ALA A 193 -14.26 5.16 11.99
N GLU A 194 -15.07 6.20 11.76
CA GLU A 194 -14.58 7.56 11.51
C GLU A 194 -13.77 8.14 12.69
N GLU A 195 -14.19 7.88 13.93
CA GLU A 195 -13.45 8.29 15.13
C GLU A 195 -12.08 7.57 15.22
N MET A 196 -12.05 6.25 15.03
CA MET A 196 -10.84 5.43 15.08
C MET A 196 -9.88 5.76 13.92
N ASP A 197 -10.40 5.85 12.69
CA ASP A 197 -9.63 6.17 11.51
C ASP A 197 -9.07 7.60 11.59
N GLY A 198 -9.82 8.54 12.17
CA GLY A 198 -9.36 9.91 12.43
C GLY A 198 -8.13 9.98 13.34
N ILE A 199 -8.05 9.09 14.34
CA ILE A 199 -6.87 8.97 15.22
C ILE A 199 -5.66 8.49 14.40
N LEU A 200 -5.83 7.44 13.60
CA LEU A 200 -4.76 6.94 12.74
C LEU A 200 -4.28 8.01 11.75
N VAL A 201 -5.22 8.69 11.06
CA VAL A 201 -4.94 9.76 10.11
C VAL A 201 -4.15 10.90 10.75
N LYS A 202 -4.49 11.27 11.99
CA LYS A 202 -3.77 12.29 12.76
C LYS A 202 -2.30 11.90 12.96
N ASN A 203 -2.03 10.67 13.42
CA ASN A 203 -0.66 10.22 13.67
C ASN A 203 0.16 10.05 12.38
N VAL A 204 -0.47 9.52 11.33
CA VAL A 204 0.13 9.40 9.99
C VAL A 204 0.49 10.78 9.43
N THR A 205 -0.40 11.76 9.57
CA THR A 205 -0.15 13.14 9.10
C THR A 205 0.94 13.83 9.92
N ALA A 206 1.03 13.53 11.22
CA ALA A 206 2.06 14.04 12.12
C ALA A 206 3.43 13.35 11.97
N LEU A 207 3.51 12.29 11.16
CA LEU A 207 4.71 11.44 11.01
C LEU A 207 5.20 10.88 12.37
N ASP A 208 4.28 10.44 13.23
CA ASP A 208 4.56 9.97 14.59
C ASP A 208 4.30 8.45 14.73
N PRO A 209 5.28 7.60 14.36
CA PRO A 209 5.12 6.15 14.46
C PRO A 209 5.01 5.66 15.90
N GLU A 210 5.66 6.33 16.86
CA GLU A 210 5.59 5.97 18.28
C GLU A 210 4.17 6.14 18.83
N HIS A 211 3.53 7.29 18.61
CA HIS A 211 2.17 7.53 19.08
C HIS A 211 1.16 6.66 18.34
N LEU A 212 1.34 6.48 17.02
CA LEU A 212 0.51 5.55 16.25
C LEU A 212 0.54 4.15 16.85
N TRP A 213 1.72 3.63 17.19
CA TRP A 213 1.83 2.32 17.80
C TRP A 213 1.17 2.25 19.18
N GLN A 214 1.27 3.31 20.00
CA GLN A 214 0.54 3.36 21.27
C GLN A 214 -0.97 3.30 21.05
N ASP A 215 -1.51 4.03 20.07
CA ASP A 215 -2.95 3.99 19.76
C ASP A 215 -3.40 2.60 19.28
N ILE A 216 -2.58 1.90 18.50
CA ILE A 216 -2.84 0.51 18.08
C ILE A 216 -2.86 -0.43 19.30
N LEU A 217 -1.87 -0.32 20.20
CA LEU A 217 -1.81 -1.15 21.41
C LEU A 217 -3.01 -0.96 22.34
N HIS A 218 -3.53 0.27 22.42
CA HIS A 218 -4.71 0.60 23.23
C HIS A 218 -6.03 0.40 22.49
N SER A 219 -6.01 -0.12 21.25
CA SER A 219 -7.21 -0.31 20.41
C SER A 219 -7.99 0.98 20.13
N ASN A 220 -7.28 2.13 20.11
CA ASN A 220 -7.86 3.43 19.74
C ASN A 220 -8.04 3.56 18.23
N CYS A 221 -7.23 2.85 17.45
CA CYS A 221 -7.34 2.77 16.00
C CYS A 221 -6.88 1.39 15.51
N GLU A 222 -7.13 1.10 14.23
CA GLU A 222 -6.81 -0.17 13.60
C GLU A 222 -6.31 0.05 12.17
N ALA A 223 -5.42 -0.83 11.71
CA ALA A 223 -5.02 -0.95 10.32
C ALA A 223 -4.49 -2.36 10.06
N CYS A 224 -4.98 -3.03 9.02
CA CYS A 224 -4.53 -4.40 8.71
C CYS A 224 -3.08 -4.43 8.21
N GLY A 225 -2.57 -3.34 7.63
CA GLY A 225 -1.19 -3.15 7.15
C GLY A 225 -0.36 -2.21 8.03
N ILE A 226 -0.62 -2.17 9.34
CA ILE A 226 0.07 -1.27 10.28
C ILE A 226 1.59 -1.37 10.23
N GLY A 227 2.15 -2.57 10.03
CA GLY A 227 3.59 -2.78 9.94
C GLY A 227 4.22 -2.06 8.75
N GLY A 228 3.51 -2.01 7.62
CA GLY A 228 3.92 -1.25 6.43
C GLY A 228 3.82 0.25 6.67
N ILE A 229 2.73 0.72 7.29
CA ILE A 229 2.56 2.14 7.63
C ILE A 229 3.67 2.60 8.58
N LEU A 230 3.96 1.85 9.65
CA LEU A 230 5.04 2.16 10.57
C LEU A 230 6.40 2.19 9.86
N ALA A 231 6.67 1.25 8.95
CA ALA A 231 7.92 1.23 8.19
C ALA A 231 8.06 2.49 7.31
N LEU A 232 6.97 2.95 6.68
CA LEU A 232 6.96 4.20 5.92
C LEU A 232 7.18 5.44 6.81
N LEU A 233 6.59 5.47 7.99
CA LEU A 233 6.78 6.58 8.94
C LEU A 233 8.20 6.61 9.50
N TYR A 234 8.79 5.46 9.85
CA TYR A 234 10.20 5.38 10.22
C TYR A 234 11.12 5.77 9.07
N TYR A 235 10.82 5.34 7.85
CA TYR A 235 11.56 5.73 6.65
C TYR A 235 11.53 7.26 6.45
N ALA A 236 10.39 7.90 6.70
CA ALA A 236 10.24 9.35 6.60
C ALA A 236 11.19 10.13 7.54
N GLN A 237 11.59 9.55 8.67
CA GLN A 237 12.48 10.21 9.64
C GLN A 237 13.90 10.47 9.09
N HIS A 238 14.29 9.78 8.01
CA HIS A 238 15.54 10.06 7.29
C HIS A 238 15.48 11.36 6.46
N TYR A 239 14.32 11.98 6.33
CA TYR A 239 14.10 13.19 5.54
C TYR A 239 13.62 14.34 6.41
N SER A 240 14.47 15.36 6.60
CA SER A 240 14.16 16.51 7.48
C SER A 240 12.96 17.36 7.02
N ASN A 241 12.60 17.32 5.74
CA ASN A 241 11.48 18.06 5.15
C ASN A 241 10.31 17.16 4.72
N ALA A 242 10.28 15.90 5.16
CA ALA A 242 9.18 15.00 4.82
C ALA A 242 7.84 15.54 5.34
N LYS A 243 6.81 15.38 4.52
CA LYS A 243 5.43 15.75 4.84
C LYS A 243 4.49 14.65 4.40
N MET A 244 3.41 14.48 5.15
CA MET A 244 2.31 13.59 4.79
C MET A 244 1.08 14.42 4.44
N LYS A 245 0.43 14.09 3.32
CA LYS A 245 -0.84 14.68 2.89
C LYS A 245 -1.87 13.59 2.69
N VAL A 246 -3.03 13.75 3.33
CA VAL A 246 -4.22 12.93 3.04
C VAL A 246 -4.72 13.30 1.65
N VAL A 247 -4.86 12.29 0.79
CA VAL A 247 -5.42 12.43 -0.55
C VAL A 247 -6.93 12.19 -0.51
N GLN A 248 -7.35 11.10 0.13
CA GLN A 248 -8.76 10.77 0.32
C GLN A 248 -8.96 9.93 1.57
N TYR A 249 -10.06 10.17 2.28
CA TYR A 249 -10.58 9.25 3.29
C TYR A 249 -12.05 8.92 2.97
N THR A 250 -12.42 7.65 3.09
CA THR A 250 -13.79 7.17 2.96
C THR A 250 -13.98 5.85 3.71
N HIS A 251 -15.17 5.26 3.66
CA HIS A 251 -15.44 3.92 4.19
C HIS A 251 -16.54 3.23 3.38
N SER A 252 -16.66 1.91 3.50
CA SER A 252 -17.61 1.12 2.68
C SER A 252 -19.08 1.56 2.81
N GLY A 253 -19.49 2.10 3.97
CA GLY A 253 -20.82 2.68 4.17
C GLY A 253 -21.13 3.88 3.26
N LYS A 254 -20.16 4.76 2.98
CA LYS A 254 -20.33 5.89 2.04
C LYS A 254 -20.58 5.44 0.60
N VAL A 255 -20.17 4.22 0.26
CA VAL A 255 -20.33 3.64 -1.07
C VAL A 255 -21.59 2.76 -1.18
N SER A 256 -21.84 1.94 -0.15
CA SER A 256 -22.96 0.99 -0.13
C SER A 256 -24.28 1.56 0.42
N GLY A 257 -24.22 2.66 1.16
CA GLY A 257 -25.34 3.21 1.93
C GLY A 257 -25.63 2.45 3.23
N ASN A 258 -24.76 1.53 3.65
CA ASN A 258 -24.91 0.76 4.88
C ASN A 258 -23.86 1.12 5.94
N ASP A 259 -24.28 1.84 6.98
CA ASP A 259 -23.41 2.33 8.05
C ASP A 259 -23.33 1.41 9.29
N SER A 260 -23.94 0.22 9.23
CA SER A 260 -24.01 -0.68 10.39
C SER A 260 -22.68 -1.38 10.70
N GLN A 261 -21.93 -1.73 9.64
CA GLN A 261 -20.60 -2.35 9.70
C GLN A 261 -19.81 -1.91 8.49
N VAL A 262 -18.80 -1.07 8.69
CA VAL A 262 -18.00 -0.49 7.62
C VAL A 262 -16.53 -0.87 7.76
N VAL A 263 -15.78 -0.72 6.66
CA VAL A 263 -14.32 -0.76 6.65
C VAL A 263 -13.80 0.60 6.21
N GLY A 264 -12.84 1.14 6.94
CA GLY A 264 -12.22 2.44 6.68
C GLY A 264 -11.14 2.39 5.60
N TYR A 265 -11.07 3.42 4.75
CA TYR A 265 -10.14 3.50 3.62
C TYR A 265 -9.43 4.86 3.61
N LEU A 266 -8.11 4.83 3.57
CA LEU A 266 -7.25 6.01 3.48
C LEU A 266 -6.33 5.90 2.28
N SER A 267 -6.26 6.98 1.51
CA SER A 267 -5.11 7.26 0.66
C SER A 267 -4.35 8.49 1.18
N ALA A 268 -3.04 8.34 1.31
CA ALA A 268 -2.16 9.40 1.77
C ALA A 268 -0.83 9.34 1.01
N LYS A 269 -0.20 10.50 0.84
CA LYS A 269 1.08 10.66 0.14
C LYS A 269 2.13 11.24 1.09
N LEU A 270 3.24 10.53 1.25
CA LEU A 270 4.48 11.02 1.84
C LEU A 270 5.32 11.68 0.74
N TYR A 271 5.79 12.90 0.96
CA TYR A 271 6.58 13.64 -0.02
C TYR A 271 7.60 14.58 0.64
N ILE A 272 8.52 15.10 -0.18
CA ILE A 272 9.48 16.16 0.18
C ILE A 272 9.37 17.35 -0.79
#